data_AF-A0A9P4Q757-F1
#
_entry.id   AF-A0A9P4Q757-F1
#
_cell.length_a   1.000
_cell.length_b   1.000
_cell.length_c   1.000
_cell.angle_alpha   90.00
_cell.angle_beta   90.00
_cell.angle_gamma   90.00
#
_symmetry.space_group_name_H-M   'P 1'
#
loop_
_entity.id
_entity.type
_entity.pdbx_description
1 polymer ?
#
loop_
_entity_poly.entity_id
_entity_poly.type
_entity_poly.pdbx_seq_one_letter_code
_entity_poly.pdbx_strand_id
1 'polypeptide(L)'
;MDIRRLLGRGDEMDSETVQNLMQQLWILQRDRPQLFEQSTHTIKERNANDTKRYDKLLQYSGPDQESLEYLASNYQQWIEDPKTFWAHQTPTVQGVTEAHARITNTYIGAKRTDL
;
A
#
# COMPACT_ATOMS: atom_id res chain seq x y z
N MET A 1 -2.05 -20.32 42.16
CA MET A 1 -1.95 -18.92 41.69
C MET A 1 -1.54 -18.95 40.24
N ASP A 2 -2.30 -18.31 39.35
CA ASP A 2 -2.17 -18.48 37.90
C ASP A 2 -1.40 -17.29 37.29
N ILE A 3 -0.15 -17.53 36.88
CA ILE A 3 0.78 -16.51 36.37
C ILE A 3 0.25 -15.85 35.09
N ARG A 4 -0.60 -16.55 34.31
CA ARG A 4 -1.23 -16.01 33.11
C ARG A 4 -2.22 -14.87 33.39
N ARG A 5 -2.85 -14.85 34.57
CA ARG A 5 -3.75 -13.75 34.99
C ARG A 5 -3.02 -12.50 35.48
N LEU A 6 -1.76 -12.63 35.89
CA LEU A 6 -0.91 -11.50 36.29
C LEU A 6 -0.25 -10.82 35.09
N LEU A 7 0.02 -11.55 34.01
CA LEU A 7 0.60 -10.99 32.79
C LEU A 7 -0.43 -10.38 31.84
N GLY A 8 -1.70 -10.84 31.84
CA GLY A 8 -2.72 -10.35 30.90
C GLY A 8 -3.59 -9.17 31.39
N ARG A 9 -3.48 -8.75 32.67
CA ARG A 9 -4.32 -7.68 33.24
C ARG A 9 -3.80 -6.25 33.00
N GLY A 10 -2.52 -6.10 32.61
CA GLY A 10 -1.97 -4.82 32.15
C GLY A 10 -2.34 -4.52 30.70
N ASP A 11 -2.38 -5.55 29.85
CA ASP A 11 -2.47 -5.41 28.39
C ASP A 11 -3.73 -4.68 27.89
N GLU A 12 -4.91 -4.90 28.48
CA GLU A 12 -6.14 -4.27 27.98
C GLU A 12 -6.23 -2.78 28.35
N MET A 13 -5.88 -2.43 29.59
CA MET A 13 -5.88 -1.05 30.06
C MET A 13 -4.74 -0.24 29.42
N ASP A 14 -3.60 -0.88 29.21
CA ASP A 14 -2.46 -0.29 28.49
C ASP A 14 -2.81 -0.12 27.01
N SER A 15 -3.54 -1.06 26.40
CA SER A 15 -4.00 -0.93 25.00
C SER A 15 -4.95 0.23 24.82
N GLU A 16 -5.93 0.41 25.70
CA GLU A 16 -6.87 1.54 25.66
C GLU A 16 -6.14 2.87 25.88
N THR A 17 -5.20 2.91 26.83
CA THR A 17 -4.38 4.10 27.10
C THR A 17 -3.52 4.48 25.90
N VAL A 18 -2.86 3.49 25.28
CA VAL A 18 -2.05 3.70 24.07
C VAL A 18 -2.93 4.17 22.91
N GLN A 19 -4.11 3.60 22.73
CA GLN A 19 -5.04 4.02 21.68
C GLN A 19 -5.48 5.48 21.87
N ASN A 20 -5.80 5.88 23.10
CA ASN A 20 -6.15 7.26 23.43
C ASN A 20 -4.97 8.22 23.19
N LEU A 21 -3.75 7.85 23.58
CA LEU A 21 -2.56 8.66 23.31
C LEU A 21 -2.29 8.82 21.82
N MET A 22 -2.41 7.75 21.04
CA MET A 22 -2.25 7.79 19.59
C MET A 22 -3.29 8.69 18.92
N GLN A 23 -4.53 8.68 19.41
CA GLN A 23 -5.58 9.58 18.93
C GLN A 23 -5.26 11.05 19.26
N GLN A 24 -4.82 11.34 20.47
CA GLN A 24 -4.44 12.70 20.88
C GLN A 24 -3.26 13.22 20.04
N LEU A 25 -2.24 12.39 19.81
CA LEU A 25 -1.12 12.75 18.96
C LEU A 25 -1.53 12.96 17.50
N TRP A 26 -2.47 12.17 16.98
CA TRP A 26 -3.01 12.37 15.64
C TRP A 26 -3.73 13.72 15.50
N ILE A 27 -4.57 14.08 16.48
CA ILE A 27 -5.24 15.39 16.53
C ILE A 27 -4.19 16.51 16.60
N LEU A 28 -3.19 16.36 17.46
CA LEU A 28 -2.13 17.36 17.63
C LEU A 28 -1.30 17.54 16.35
N GLN A 29 -1.00 16.46 15.62
CA GLN A 29 -0.29 16.50 14.34
C GLN A 29 -1.11 17.23 13.27
N ARG A 30 -2.44 17.06 13.26
CA ARG A 30 -3.34 17.76 12.33
C ARG A 30 -3.47 19.25 12.66
N ASP A 31 -3.64 19.57 13.94
CA ASP A 31 -3.94 20.94 14.38
C ASP A 31 -2.66 21.78 14.52
N ARG A 32 -1.48 21.16 14.73
CA ARG A 32 -0.18 21.82 14.89
C ARG A 32 0.94 21.07 14.13
N PRO A 33 0.91 21.09 12.78
CA PRO A 33 1.86 20.31 11.97
C PRO A 33 3.33 20.71 12.19
N GLN A 34 3.60 21.96 12.58
CA GLN A 34 4.93 22.50 12.88
C GLN A 34 5.67 21.71 13.97
N LEU A 35 4.94 21.15 14.95
CA LEU A 35 5.52 20.34 16.02
C LEU A 35 6.05 18.99 15.54
N PHE A 36 5.66 18.57 14.34
CA PHE A 36 5.98 17.28 13.74
C PHE A 36 6.84 17.41 12.48
N GLU A 37 7.26 18.62 12.10
CA GLU A 37 8.10 18.86 10.90
C GLU A 37 9.42 18.09 10.94
N GLN A 38 9.98 17.90 12.13
CA GLN A 38 11.23 17.15 12.33
C GLN A 38 11.01 15.66 12.65
N SER A 39 9.76 15.21 12.73
CA SER A 39 9.43 13.81 12.99
C SER A 39 9.66 12.98 11.73
N THR A 40 10.38 11.86 11.86
CA THR A 40 10.52 10.85 10.79
C THR A 40 9.27 9.97 10.67
N HIS A 41 8.31 10.11 11.58
CA HIS A 41 7.12 9.27 11.65
C HIS A 41 5.86 10.12 11.50
N THR A 42 4.91 9.61 10.73
CA THR A 42 3.60 10.22 10.51
C THR A 42 2.53 9.33 11.14
N ILE A 43 1.74 9.91 12.04
CA ILE A 43 0.58 9.23 12.62
C ILE A 43 -0.57 9.33 11.63
N LYS A 44 -1.21 8.19 11.36
CA LYS A 44 -2.36 8.07 10.46
C LYS A 44 -3.52 7.45 11.21
N GLU A 45 -4.74 7.76 10.77
CA GLU A 45 -5.93 7.11 11.28
C GLU A 45 -5.89 5.60 10.96
N ARG A 46 -6.44 4.81 11.87
CA ARG A 46 -6.55 3.36 11.67
C ARG A 46 -7.34 3.09 10.39
N ASN A 47 -6.83 2.20 9.54
CA ASN A 47 -7.43 1.86 8.24
C ASN A 47 -7.48 3.01 7.22
N ALA A 48 -6.78 4.14 7.44
CA ALA A 48 -6.79 5.25 6.50
C ALA A 48 -6.42 4.86 5.05
N ASN A 49 -5.51 3.89 4.89
CA ASN A 49 -5.13 3.38 3.57
C ASN A 49 -6.26 2.56 2.94
N ASP A 50 -7.01 1.80 3.74
CA ASP A 50 -8.11 0.98 3.25
C ASP A 50 -9.32 1.85 2.88
N THR A 51 -9.62 2.88 3.67
CA THR A 51 -10.62 3.89 3.33
C THR A 51 -10.28 4.58 2.01
N LYS A 52 -9.02 5.01 1.82
CA LYS A 52 -8.58 5.62 0.56
C LYS A 52 -8.69 4.67 -0.63
N ARG A 53 -8.35 3.39 -0.45
CA ARG A 53 -8.51 2.37 -1.49
C ARG A 53 -9.98 2.17 -1.83
N TYR A 54 -10.84 2.13 -0.82
CA TYR A 54 -12.27 2.01 -1.00
C TYR A 54 -12.87 3.22 -1.73
N ASP A 55 -12.49 4.43 -1.34
CA ASP A 55 -12.92 5.66 -2.02
C ASP A 55 -12.47 5.69 -3.48
N LYS A 56 -11.23 5.26 -3.75
CA LYS A 56 -10.71 5.14 -5.13
C LYS A 56 -11.51 4.14 -5.94
N LEU A 57 -11.92 3.01 -5.34
CA LEU A 57 -12.78 2.02 -6.00
C LEU A 57 -14.18 2.56 -6.27
N LEU A 58 -14.76 3.32 -5.34
CA LEU A 58 -16.06 3.96 -5.54
C LEU A 58 -16.04 5.01 -6.65
N GLN A 59 -14.93 5.74 -6.78
CA GLN A 59 -14.75 6.76 -7.81
C GLN A 59 -14.28 6.20 -9.16
N TYR A 60 -13.99 4.90 -9.23
CA TYR A 60 -13.47 4.29 -10.44
C TYR A 60 -14.54 4.26 -11.53
N SER A 61 -14.33 5.04 -12.59
CA SER A 61 -15.25 5.16 -13.74
C SER A 61 -15.00 4.12 -14.84
N GLY A 62 -14.11 3.15 -14.60
CA GLY A 62 -13.66 2.20 -15.62
C GLY A 62 -12.32 2.58 -16.24
N PRO A 63 -11.81 1.75 -17.17
CA PRO A 63 -10.61 2.05 -17.93
C PRO A 63 -10.82 3.28 -18.82
N ASP A 64 -9.75 4.03 -19.04
CA ASP A 64 -9.72 5.14 -19.99
C ASP A 64 -9.85 4.63 -21.44
N GLN A 65 -10.25 5.54 -22.33
CA GLN A 65 -10.54 5.22 -23.73
C GLN A 65 -9.31 4.64 -24.45
N GLU A 66 -8.11 5.15 -24.17
CA GLU A 66 -6.87 4.65 -24.76
C GLU A 66 -6.60 3.19 -24.34
N SER A 67 -6.79 2.87 -23.06
CA SER A 67 -6.71 1.49 -22.57
C SER A 67 -7.73 0.56 -23.25
N LEU A 68 -8.96 1.03 -23.50
CA LEU A 68 -9.98 0.25 -24.20
C LEU A 68 -9.60 -0.01 -25.67
N GLU A 69 -9.10 1.01 -26.36
CA GLU A 69 -8.63 0.90 -27.75
C GLU A 69 -7.41 -0.03 -27.86
N TYR A 70 -6.50 0.03 -26.89
CA TYR A 70 -5.37 -0.89 -26.81
C TYR A 70 -5.83 -2.34 -26.61
N LEU A 71 -6.77 -2.60 -25.70
CA LEU A 71 -7.32 -3.94 -25.49
C LEU A 71 -8.08 -4.46 -26.72
N ALA A 72 -8.84 -3.59 -27.39
CA ALA A 72 -9.57 -3.95 -28.59
C ALA A 72 -8.64 -4.28 -29.76
N SER A 73 -7.58 -3.49 -29.96
CA SER A 73 -6.61 -3.70 -31.04
C SER A 73 -5.74 -4.95 -30.86
N ASN A 74 -5.58 -5.41 -29.61
CA ASN A 74 -4.83 -6.63 -29.28
C ASN A 74 -5.77 -7.79 -28.89
N TYR A 75 -7.04 -7.72 -29.27
CA TYR A 75 -8.08 -8.66 -28.81
C TYR A 75 -7.75 -10.13 -29.12
N GLN A 76 -7.10 -10.39 -30.24
CA GLN A 76 -6.76 -11.75 -30.62
C GLN A 76 -5.63 -12.30 -29.73
N GLN A 77 -4.62 -11.47 -29.44
CA GLN A 77 -3.43 -11.88 -28.69
C GLN A 77 -3.74 -12.23 -27.24
N TRP A 78 -4.53 -11.42 -26.52
CA TRP A 78 -4.86 -11.72 -25.12
C TRP A 78 -5.84 -12.89 -24.94
N ILE A 79 -6.66 -13.22 -25.95
CA ILE A 79 -7.55 -14.40 -25.93
C ILE A 79 -6.78 -15.68 -26.25
N GLU A 80 -5.91 -15.65 -27.27
CA GLU A 80 -5.15 -16.82 -27.71
C GLU A 80 -3.99 -17.15 -26.77
N ASP A 81 -3.27 -16.14 -26.28
CA ASP A 81 -2.18 -16.31 -25.33
C ASP A 81 -2.11 -15.14 -24.32
N PRO A 82 -2.96 -15.17 -23.28
CA PRO A 82 -3.00 -14.12 -22.27
C PRO A 82 -1.67 -13.97 -21.51
N LYS A 83 -0.86 -15.03 -21.41
CA LYS A 83 0.39 -15.00 -20.64
C LYS A 83 1.43 -14.12 -21.31
N THR A 84 1.53 -14.14 -22.64
CA THR A 84 2.47 -13.29 -23.37
C THR A 84 1.95 -11.88 -23.53
N PHE A 85 0.63 -11.69 -23.65
CA PHE A 85 0.02 -10.36 -23.67
C PHE A 85 0.29 -9.57 -22.38
N TRP A 86 0.11 -10.19 -21.21
CA TRP A 86 0.37 -9.55 -19.91
C TRP A 86 1.82 -9.67 -19.43
N ALA A 87 2.70 -10.29 -20.22
CA ALA A 87 4.11 -10.35 -19.88
C ALA A 87 4.69 -8.93 -19.97
N HIS A 88 4.85 -8.27 -18.83
CA HIS A 88 5.68 -7.08 -18.74
C HIS A 88 7.04 -7.44 -19.36
N GLN A 89 7.49 -6.63 -20.32
CA GLN A 89 8.91 -6.67 -20.69
C GLN A 89 9.67 -6.28 -19.43
N THR A 90 10.06 -7.26 -18.62
CA THR A 90 11.04 -7.08 -17.57
C THR A 90 12.22 -6.43 -18.27
N PRO A 91 12.63 -5.21 -17.90
CA PRO A 91 13.76 -4.56 -18.54
C PRO A 91 14.91 -5.56 -18.48
N THR A 92 15.36 -6.00 -19.65
CA THR A 92 16.42 -6.98 -19.76
C THR A 92 17.67 -6.33 -19.20
N VAL A 93 17.97 -6.57 -17.92
CA VAL A 93 19.23 -6.16 -17.32
C VAL A 93 20.29 -7.05 -17.98
N GLN A 94 20.93 -6.52 -19.03
CA GLN A 94 22.18 -7.08 -19.51
C GLN A 94 23.21 -6.94 -18.39
N GLY A 95 23.45 -8.03 -17.68
CA GLY A 95 24.37 -8.08 -16.55
C GLY A 95 23.78 -8.88 -15.41
N VAL A 96 24.42 -10.01 -15.12
CA VAL A 96 24.09 -10.92 -14.03
C VAL A 96 23.89 -10.13 -12.74
N THR A 97 22.66 -10.10 -12.23
CA THR A 97 22.37 -9.64 -10.87
C THR A 97 21.46 -10.67 -10.21
N GLU A 98 21.85 -11.05 -9.00
CA GLU A 98 21.25 -12.10 -8.17
C GLU A 98 19.72 -12.01 -8.09
N ALA A 99 19.06 -13.12 -7.77
CA ALA A 99 17.60 -13.23 -7.69
C ALA A 99 16.92 -12.10 -6.89
N HIS A 100 17.60 -11.57 -5.87
CA HIS A 100 17.15 -10.43 -5.08
C HIS A 100 17.00 -9.14 -5.91
N ALA A 101 17.92 -8.85 -6.84
CA ALA A 101 17.85 -7.67 -7.71
C ALA A 101 16.67 -7.73 -8.67
N ARG A 102 16.32 -8.94 -9.14
CA ARG A 102 15.12 -9.16 -9.96
C ARG A 102 13.84 -8.80 -9.19
N ILE A 103 13.70 -9.28 -7.96
CA ILE A 103 12.53 -9.00 -7.11
C ILE A 103 12.40 -7.50 -6.83
N THR A 104 13.51 -6.85 -6.48
CA THR A 104 13.53 -5.41 -6.20
C THR A 104 13.13 -4.59 -7.43
N ASN A 105 13.59 -4.95 -8.63
CA ASN A 105 13.22 -4.26 -9.86
C ASN A 105 11.74 -4.46 -10.24
N THR A 106 11.18 -5.65 -10.01
CA THR A 106 9.72 -5.87 -10.19
C THR A 106 8.91 -4.99 -9.23
N TYR A 107 9.36 -4.85 -7.98
CA TYR A 107 8.71 -3.98 -7.00
C TYR A 107 8.87 -2.49 -7.30
N ILE A 108 10.02 -2.06 -7.84
CA ILE A 108 10.25 -0.67 -8.24
C ILE A 108 9.38 -0.31 -9.46
N GLY A 109 9.22 -1.23 -10.42
CA GLY A 109 8.32 -1.06 -11.56
C GLY A 109 6.83 -0.98 -11.15
N ALA A 110 6.42 -1.79 -10.17
CA ALA A 110 5.05 -1.80 -9.65
C ALA A 110 4.72 -0.60 -8.76
N LYS A 111 5.71 0.07 -8.17
CA LYS A 111 5.49 1.23 -7.27
C LYS A 111 5.11 2.54 -7.96
N ARG A 112 4.95 2.56 -9.29
CA ARG A 112 4.53 3.76 -10.04
C ARG A 112 3.01 3.93 -10.21
N THR A 113 2.20 3.03 -9.67
CA THR A 113 0.72 3.12 -9.71
C THR A 113 0.08 3.55 -8.38
N ASP A 114 0.90 3.81 -7.35
CA ASP A 114 0.45 4.21 -6.00
C ASP A 114 1.00 5.59 -5.56
N LEU A 115 1.01 6.58 -6.46
CA LEU A 115 1.05 8.00 -6.09
C LEU A 115 -0.15 8.73 -6.70
#